data_AF-A0A4V4HTS1-F1
#
_entry.id   AF-A0A4V4HTS1-F1
#
_cell.length_a   1.000
_cell.length_b   1.000
_cell.length_c   1.000
_cell.angle_alpha   90.00
_cell.angle_beta   90.00
_cell.angle_gamma   90.00
#
_symmetry.space_group_name_H-M   'P 1'
#
loop_
_entity.id
_entity.type
_entity.pdbx_description
1 polymer ?
#
loop_
_entity_poly.entity_id
_entity_poly.type
_entity_poly.pdbx_seq_one_letter_code
_entity_poly.pdbx_strand_id
1 'polypeptide(L)'
;MLKAYSTRIMAPTYRDHYFGHEVPSLKDCHWCQIRSFSNAKEYPISIVCKDENLTLPDDFTFIEKSILREGVSRADPEFRVGCECSHNCHGITCHCLQDSEVDLPDHNVYAYQAGGNSEGCLKEQLLDSKAPIYECHEACACDETCDNRIVARGRRVPLQVFRTENRGWGVRSKVPIKAGAFIDCYIGEIITAQEADRRRDNAIISRRKDLYLFNIDKFTDPDSLDETLRGDPYVIDGEFYAGPSRFFNHSCEANMRIFARVGDYSEKNLHDLAFFAIEDIRPMTELTFDYVDGKDDGEQGSEKCLCGAKSCRGWLW
;
A
#
# COMPACT_ATOMS: atom_id res chain seq x y z
N MET A 1 -7.43 -11.53 60.75
CA MET A 1 -6.55 -11.87 59.62
C MET A 1 -7.06 -11.16 58.38
N LEU A 2 -6.28 -10.20 57.90
CA LEU A 2 -6.48 -9.53 56.60
C LEU A 2 -6.17 -10.52 55.47
N LYS A 3 -7.05 -10.61 54.47
CA LYS A 3 -6.66 -10.94 53.09
C LYS A 3 -7.44 -10.05 52.13
N ALA A 4 -6.76 -8.99 51.70
CA ALA A 4 -7.14 -8.17 50.57
C ALA A 4 -7.12 -9.04 49.31
N TYR A 5 -8.24 -9.08 48.57
CA TYR A 5 -8.24 -9.60 47.22
C TYR A 5 -7.79 -8.49 46.27
N SER A 6 -6.67 -8.77 45.62
CA SER A 6 -5.99 -8.01 44.60
C SER A 6 -6.97 -7.47 43.54
N THR A 7 -6.92 -6.17 43.34
CA THR A 7 -7.46 -5.44 42.20
C THR A 7 -6.91 -6.07 40.91
N ARG A 8 -7.78 -6.72 40.13
CA ARG A 8 -7.50 -7.02 38.72
C ARG A 8 -7.28 -5.70 38.00
N ILE A 9 -6.04 -5.42 37.63
CA ILE A 9 -5.71 -4.38 36.65
C ILE A 9 -6.41 -4.81 35.36
N MET A 10 -7.48 -4.09 34.99
CA MET A 10 -8.10 -4.26 33.68
C MET A 10 -7.05 -3.98 32.61
N ALA A 11 -6.85 -4.93 31.70
CA ALA A 11 -6.04 -4.72 30.51
C ALA A 11 -6.54 -3.46 29.79
N PRO A 12 -5.66 -2.59 29.26
CA PRO A 12 -6.09 -1.37 28.60
C PRO A 12 -6.89 -1.75 27.34
N THR A 13 -8.21 -1.62 27.43
CA THR A 13 -9.13 -1.87 26.33
C THR A 13 -8.93 -0.75 25.30
N TYR A 14 -8.35 -1.07 24.15
CA TYR A 14 -8.41 -0.19 22.99
C TYR A 14 -9.87 0.18 22.74
N ARG A 15 -10.20 1.48 22.78
CA ARG A 15 -11.51 1.98 22.37
C ARG A 15 -11.42 2.39 20.90
N ASP A 16 -12.47 2.14 20.11
CA ASP A 16 -12.54 2.77 18.79
C ASP A 16 -12.53 4.28 18.98
N HIS A 17 -11.82 5.00 18.11
CA HIS A 17 -11.77 6.47 18.13
C HIS A 17 -13.16 7.00 17.73
N TYR A 18 -14.05 7.16 18.72
CA TYR A 18 -15.40 7.72 18.51
C TYR A 18 -15.31 9.24 18.61
N PHE A 19 -15.20 9.93 17.47
CA PHE A 19 -15.52 11.35 17.41
C PHE A 19 -17.04 11.52 17.39
N GLY A 20 -17.60 11.95 18.53
CA GLY A 20 -19.01 12.28 18.66
C GLY A 20 -19.31 13.66 18.08
N HIS A 21 -19.53 13.75 16.77
CA HIS A 21 -20.21 14.90 16.17
C HIS A 21 -21.63 14.52 15.75
N GLU A 22 -22.59 15.43 15.87
CA GLU A 22 -24.00 15.16 15.56
C GLU A 22 -24.26 14.99 14.05
N VAL A 23 -23.38 15.53 13.19
CA VAL A 23 -23.51 15.51 11.72
C VAL A 23 -22.22 14.98 11.07
N PRO A 24 -22.29 13.91 10.24
CA PRO A 24 -21.15 13.42 9.46
C PRO A 24 -20.40 14.52 8.69
N SER A 25 -19.08 14.66 8.91
CA SER A 25 -18.22 15.54 8.12
C SER A 25 -17.14 14.73 7.40
N LEU A 26 -17.11 14.79 6.06
CA LEU A 26 -16.01 14.21 5.28
C LEU A 26 -14.76 15.09 5.26
N LYS A 27 -14.88 16.33 5.70
CA LYS A 27 -13.77 17.29 5.72
C LYS A 27 -12.99 17.21 7.03
N ASP A 28 -13.71 17.12 8.14
CA ASP A 28 -13.13 17.35 9.47
C ASP A 28 -13.19 16.09 10.37
N CYS A 29 -13.51 14.92 9.80
CA CYS A 29 -13.59 13.67 10.58
C CYS A 29 -13.05 12.46 9.79
N HIS A 30 -11.89 11.96 10.22
CA HIS A 30 -11.28 10.75 9.67
C HIS A 30 -12.18 9.53 9.73
N TRP A 31 -13.01 9.40 10.77
CA TRP A 31 -13.93 8.28 10.91
C TRP A 31 -15.04 8.29 9.85
N CYS A 32 -15.58 9.48 9.54
CA CYS A 32 -16.56 9.63 8.47
C CYS A 32 -15.93 9.38 7.10
N GLN A 33 -14.68 9.81 6.90
CA GLN A 33 -13.92 9.55 5.68
C GLN A 33 -13.71 8.05 5.44
N ILE A 34 -13.18 7.30 6.42
CA ILE A 34 -12.95 5.85 6.21
C ILE A 34 -14.25 5.04 6.09
N ARG A 35 -15.36 5.53 6.66
CA ARG A 35 -16.68 4.91 6.53
C ARG A 35 -17.39 5.22 5.21
N SER A 36 -16.95 6.23 4.48
CA SER A 36 -17.50 6.54 3.16
C SER A 36 -16.89 5.71 2.04
N PHE A 37 -15.81 4.97 2.32
CA PHE A 37 -15.19 4.07 1.36
C PHE A 37 -16.18 3.00 0.89
N SER A 38 -16.12 2.70 -0.41
CA SER A 38 -17.04 1.81 -1.12
C SER A 38 -17.15 0.43 -0.47
N ASN A 39 -16.03 -0.07 0.08
CA ASN A 39 -15.91 -1.39 0.69
C ASN A 39 -15.92 -1.37 2.23
N ALA A 40 -16.21 -0.23 2.88
CA ALA A 40 -16.08 -0.06 4.33
C ALA A 40 -16.94 -1.02 5.16
N LYS A 41 -18.04 -1.54 4.59
CA LYS A 41 -18.92 -2.52 5.25
C LYS A 41 -18.30 -3.91 5.33
N GLU A 42 -17.62 -4.34 4.28
CA GLU A 42 -17.04 -5.69 4.16
C GLU A 42 -15.61 -5.73 4.72
N TYR A 43 -14.84 -4.69 4.44
CA TYR A 43 -13.42 -4.58 4.79
C TYR A 43 -13.14 -3.26 5.53
N PRO A 44 -13.68 -3.11 6.75
CA PRO A 44 -13.61 -1.87 7.50
C PRO A 44 -12.18 -1.48 7.86
N ILE A 45 -11.95 -0.17 7.90
CA ILE A 45 -10.80 0.43 8.59
C ILE A 45 -11.27 0.91 9.96
N SER A 46 -10.47 0.66 10.99
CA SER A 46 -10.69 1.23 12.33
C SER A 46 -9.47 2.02 12.79
N ILE A 47 -9.67 3.01 13.65
CA ILE A 47 -8.60 3.75 14.32
C ILE A 47 -8.74 3.50 15.81
N VAL A 48 -7.68 3.05 16.47
CA VAL A 48 -7.69 2.78 17.92
C VAL A 48 -6.50 3.41 18.62
N CYS A 49 -6.77 4.02 19.76
CA CYS A 49 -5.73 4.56 20.64
C CYS A 49 -6.08 4.25 22.10
N LYS A 50 -5.05 4.11 22.95
CA LYS A 50 -5.24 4.01 24.41
C LYS A 50 -5.35 5.40 25.05
N ASP A 51 -4.79 6.42 24.41
CA ASP A 51 -4.84 7.81 24.84
C ASP A 51 -5.93 8.54 24.05
N GLU A 52 -6.96 9.01 24.75
CA GLU A 52 -8.11 9.71 24.17
C GLU A 52 -7.73 11.11 23.65
N ASN A 53 -6.62 11.68 24.09
CA ASN A 53 -6.15 12.99 23.61
C ASN A 53 -5.28 12.90 22.36
N LEU A 54 -4.87 11.69 21.97
CA LEU A 54 -4.04 11.49 20.80
C LEU A 54 -4.92 11.20 19.58
N THR A 55 -4.85 12.10 18.61
CA THR A 55 -5.57 12.01 17.33
C THR A 55 -4.58 11.87 16.18
N LEU A 56 -5.11 11.53 15.00
CA LEU A 56 -4.39 11.75 13.75
C LEU A 56 -4.29 13.26 13.48
N PRO A 57 -3.32 13.73 12.68
CA PRO A 57 -3.22 15.14 12.30
C PRO A 57 -4.52 15.67 11.69
N ASP A 58 -4.96 16.85 12.11
CA ASP A 58 -6.24 17.44 11.66
C ASP A 58 -6.21 17.89 10.18
N ASP A 59 -5.02 18.10 9.63
CA ASP A 59 -4.76 18.46 8.24
C ASP A 59 -4.62 17.24 7.31
N PHE A 60 -4.72 16.03 7.85
CA PHE A 60 -4.70 14.78 7.08
C PHE A 60 -6.12 14.37 6.65
N THR A 61 -6.25 13.84 5.43
CA THR A 61 -7.51 13.35 4.86
C THR A 61 -7.35 11.94 4.29
N PHE A 62 -8.24 11.03 4.72
CA PHE A 62 -8.33 9.70 4.11
C PHE A 62 -8.97 9.76 2.72
N ILE A 63 -8.32 9.11 1.75
CA ILE A 63 -8.80 8.97 0.37
C ILE A 63 -8.82 7.49 -0.04
N GLU A 64 -9.70 7.14 -0.99
CA GLU A 64 -9.83 5.77 -1.50
C GLU A 64 -9.02 5.54 -2.79
N LYS A 65 -8.73 6.61 -3.54
CA LYS A 65 -7.97 6.57 -4.80
C LYS A 65 -7.01 7.75 -4.86
N SER A 66 -5.86 7.54 -5.48
CA SER A 66 -4.86 8.59 -5.68
C SER A 66 -5.40 9.78 -6.47
N ILE A 67 -4.91 10.97 -6.16
CA ILE A 67 -5.33 12.24 -6.79
C ILE A 67 -4.21 12.73 -7.69
N LEU A 68 -4.48 12.86 -8.99
CA LEU A 68 -3.52 13.44 -9.93
C LEU A 68 -3.45 14.96 -9.73
N ARG A 69 -2.23 15.50 -9.64
CA ARG A 69 -2.00 16.93 -9.53
C ARG A 69 -1.49 17.53 -10.84
N GLU A 70 -1.31 18.84 -10.84
CA GLU A 70 -0.83 19.59 -12.00
C GLU A 70 0.48 19.00 -12.54
N GLY A 71 0.56 18.85 -13.86
CA GLY A 71 1.69 18.23 -14.54
C GLY A 71 1.65 16.68 -14.60
N VAL A 72 0.63 16.05 -14.02
CA VAL A 72 0.40 14.61 -14.10
C VAL A 72 -0.85 14.32 -14.92
N SER A 73 -0.69 13.59 -16.02
CA SER A 73 -1.79 13.18 -16.91
C SER A 73 -1.71 11.70 -17.21
N ARG A 74 -2.87 11.07 -17.30
CA ARG A 74 -3.01 9.71 -17.81
C ARG A 74 -2.81 9.67 -19.32
N ALA A 75 -2.51 8.47 -19.84
CA ALA A 75 -2.53 8.23 -21.27
C ALA A 75 -3.94 8.51 -21.82
N ASP A 76 -4.02 8.93 -23.09
CA ASP A 76 -5.30 9.12 -23.75
C ASP A 76 -6.07 7.79 -23.75
N PRO A 77 -7.35 7.78 -23.33
CA PRO A 77 -8.19 6.60 -23.39
C PRO A 77 -8.18 5.86 -24.74
N GLU A 78 -7.94 6.56 -25.85
CA GLU A 78 -7.85 5.96 -27.19
C GLU A 78 -6.65 5.02 -27.38
N PHE A 79 -5.57 5.17 -26.59
CA PHE A 79 -4.39 4.30 -26.65
C PHE A 79 -4.48 3.09 -25.71
N ARG A 80 -5.57 2.97 -24.95
CA ARG A 80 -5.74 1.88 -24.00
C ARG A 80 -6.05 0.59 -24.72
N VAL A 81 -5.22 -0.43 -24.49
CA VAL A 81 -5.40 -1.75 -25.09
C VAL A 81 -5.67 -2.78 -24.00
N GLY A 82 -6.86 -3.36 -24.02
CA GLY A 82 -7.26 -4.46 -23.14
C GLY A 82 -7.18 -5.82 -23.83
N CYS A 83 -7.44 -6.89 -23.09
CA CYS A 83 -7.59 -8.22 -23.68
C CYS A 83 -9.00 -8.44 -24.27
N GLU A 84 -9.10 -9.39 -25.19
CA GLU A 84 -10.37 -9.85 -25.79
C GLU A 84 -10.92 -11.12 -25.11
N CYS A 85 -10.34 -11.53 -23.98
CA CYS A 85 -10.73 -12.74 -23.28
C CYS A 85 -12.15 -12.60 -22.70
N SER A 86 -12.90 -13.71 -22.64
CA SER A 86 -14.22 -13.73 -22.02
C SER A 86 -14.16 -13.79 -20.48
N HIS A 87 -13.26 -14.61 -19.93
CA HIS A 87 -13.03 -14.78 -18.49
C HIS A 87 -11.68 -15.49 -18.24
N ASN A 88 -11.24 -15.55 -16.98
CA ASN A 88 -10.11 -16.35 -16.49
C ASN A 88 -8.80 -16.14 -17.27
N CYS A 89 -8.33 -14.89 -17.29
CA CYS A 89 -7.11 -14.44 -17.96
C CYS A 89 -5.82 -15.00 -17.31
N HIS A 90 -5.55 -16.29 -17.49
CA HIS A 90 -4.42 -17.01 -16.87
C HIS A 90 -3.26 -17.33 -17.82
N GLY A 91 -3.46 -17.23 -19.13
CA GLY A 91 -2.50 -17.69 -20.13
C GLY A 91 -1.87 -16.56 -20.93
N ILE A 92 -0.79 -16.90 -21.65
CA ILE A 92 -0.10 -15.99 -22.59
C ILE A 92 -0.97 -15.51 -23.75
N THR A 93 -2.11 -16.17 -23.99
CA THR A 93 -3.12 -15.72 -24.96
C THR A 93 -3.85 -14.45 -24.50
N CYS A 94 -3.82 -14.14 -23.19
CA CYS A 94 -4.32 -12.88 -22.68
C CYS A 94 -3.32 -11.76 -23.01
N HIS A 95 -3.76 -10.77 -23.78
CA HIS A 95 -2.94 -9.60 -24.13
C HIS A 95 -2.32 -8.92 -22.90
N CYS A 96 -3.06 -8.81 -21.79
CA CYS A 96 -2.59 -8.24 -20.52
C CYS A 96 -1.42 -8.98 -19.86
N LEU A 97 -1.00 -10.14 -20.36
CA LEU A 97 0.09 -10.93 -19.79
C LEU A 97 1.26 -11.12 -20.75
N GLN A 98 1.25 -10.45 -21.92
CA GLN A 98 2.27 -10.65 -22.96
C GLN A 98 3.65 -10.09 -22.58
N ASP A 99 3.69 -8.95 -21.88
CA ASP A 99 4.93 -8.35 -21.36
C ASP A 99 5.35 -8.90 -20.00
N SER A 100 4.73 -10.00 -19.53
CA SER A 100 5.13 -10.59 -18.25
C SER A 100 6.58 -11.07 -18.33
N GLU A 101 7.44 -10.50 -17.52
CA GLU A 101 8.85 -10.90 -17.38
C GLU A 101 9.00 -12.22 -16.61
N VAL A 102 7.88 -12.76 -16.09
CA VAL A 102 7.86 -13.95 -15.26
C VAL A 102 7.59 -15.18 -16.13
N ASP A 103 8.59 -16.04 -16.25
CA ASP A 103 8.44 -17.40 -16.79
C ASP A 103 8.40 -18.40 -15.61
N LEU A 104 7.21 -18.62 -15.06
CA LEU A 104 7.00 -19.66 -14.05
C LEU A 104 7.01 -21.05 -14.71
N PRO A 105 7.18 -22.14 -13.94
CA PRO A 105 7.07 -23.49 -14.48
C PRO A 105 5.81 -23.68 -15.35
N ASP A 106 5.97 -24.43 -16.43
CA ASP A 106 4.96 -24.68 -17.48
C ASP A 106 4.54 -23.45 -18.30
N HIS A 107 5.42 -22.44 -18.42
CA HIS A 107 5.17 -21.19 -19.17
C HIS A 107 3.95 -20.43 -18.64
N ASN A 108 3.75 -20.49 -17.32
CA ASN A 108 2.64 -19.84 -16.67
C ASN A 108 3.01 -18.39 -16.31
N VAL A 109 2.41 -17.44 -17.01
CA VAL A 109 2.66 -16.00 -16.83
C VAL A 109 1.72 -15.32 -15.82
N TYR A 110 0.71 -16.05 -15.32
CA TYR A 110 -0.28 -15.52 -14.37
C TYR A 110 0.30 -15.42 -12.95
N ALA A 111 0.16 -14.25 -12.32
CA ALA A 111 0.82 -13.96 -11.05
C ALA A 111 0.17 -14.62 -9.83
N TYR A 112 -1.13 -14.92 -9.89
CA TYR A 112 -1.88 -15.36 -8.71
C TYR A 112 -2.18 -16.86 -8.71
N GLN A 113 -2.58 -17.38 -7.57
CA GLN A 113 -3.07 -18.73 -7.42
C GLN A 113 -4.52 -18.80 -7.89
N ALA A 114 -4.82 -19.69 -8.84
CA ALA A 114 -6.13 -19.80 -9.50
C ALA A 114 -7.19 -20.56 -8.68
N GLY A 115 -6.88 -21.04 -7.47
CA GLY A 115 -7.85 -21.78 -6.67
C GLY A 115 -7.33 -22.30 -5.34
N GLY A 116 -8.23 -22.93 -4.59
CA GLY A 116 -7.96 -23.45 -3.26
C GLY A 116 -7.99 -22.35 -2.20
N ASN A 117 -7.48 -22.66 -1.01
CA ASN A 117 -7.58 -21.73 0.12
C ASN A 117 -6.79 -20.43 -0.06
N SER A 118 -5.91 -20.37 -1.06
CA SER A 118 -5.02 -19.24 -1.33
C SER A 118 -5.33 -18.60 -2.68
N GLU A 119 -6.52 -18.84 -3.23
CA GLU A 119 -7.03 -18.19 -4.44
C GLU A 119 -6.84 -16.66 -4.38
N GLY A 120 -6.29 -16.10 -5.45
CA GLY A 120 -6.00 -14.67 -5.55
C GLY A 120 -4.76 -14.18 -4.78
N CYS A 121 -4.08 -15.06 -4.03
CA CYS A 121 -2.76 -14.74 -3.49
C CYS A 121 -1.70 -14.84 -4.58
N LEU A 122 -0.65 -14.02 -4.52
CA LEU A 122 0.53 -14.19 -5.35
C LEU A 122 1.14 -15.58 -5.15
N LYS A 123 1.69 -16.12 -6.23
CA LYS A 123 2.44 -17.37 -6.20
C LYS A 123 3.74 -17.18 -5.41
N GLU A 124 4.15 -18.23 -4.69
CA GLU A 124 5.32 -18.23 -3.81
C GLU A 124 6.61 -17.78 -4.53
N GLN A 125 6.77 -18.20 -5.78
CA GLN A 125 7.91 -17.86 -6.64
C GLN A 125 8.03 -16.35 -6.93
N LEU A 126 6.95 -15.59 -6.72
CA LEU A 126 6.92 -14.15 -6.94
C LEU A 126 7.17 -13.34 -5.68
N LEU A 127 7.08 -13.93 -4.49
CA LEU A 127 7.18 -13.17 -3.22
C LEU A 127 8.53 -12.50 -3.03
N ASP A 128 9.58 -13.05 -3.64
CA ASP A 128 10.93 -12.48 -3.65
C ASP A 128 11.33 -11.79 -4.97
N SER A 129 10.42 -11.79 -5.96
CA SER A 129 10.68 -11.23 -7.29
C SER A 129 10.53 -9.71 -7.31
N LYS A 130 11.30 -9.06 -8.20
CA LYS A 130 11.13 -7.63 -8.55
C LYS A 130 10.33 -7.43 -9.83
N ALA A 131 9.85 -8.51 -10.45
CA ALA A 131 9.07 -8.42 -11.68
C ALA A 131 7.74 -7.69 -11.41
N PRO A 132 7.27 -6.84 -12.34
CA PRO A 132 5.97 -6.19 -12.20
C PRO A 132 4.84 -7.21 -12.40
N ILE A 133 3.68 -6.89 -11.84
CA ILE A 133 2.45 -7.67 -12.01
C ILE A 133 1.56 -6.97 -13.04
N TYR A 134 1.14 -7.70 -14.07
CA TYR A 134 0.21 -7.17 -15.07
C TYR A 134 -1.19 -7.71 -14.87
N GLU A 135 -2.14 -6.81 -14.68
CA GLU A 135 -3.55 -7.14 -14.47
C GLU A 135 -4.43 -6.67 -15.64
N CYS A 136 -5.60 -7.28 -15.77
CA CYS A 136 -6.65 -6.75 -16.61
C CYS A 136 -7.20 -5.43 -16.06
N HIS A 137 -7.67 -4.57 -16.96
CA HIS A 137 -8.12 -3.20 -16.66
C HIS A 137 -9.42 -2.86 -17.40
N GLU A 138 -9.91 -1.64 -17.25
CA GLU A 138 -11.25 -1.24 -17.71
C GLU A 138 -11.46 -1.32 -19.24
N ALA A 139 -10.38 -1.29 -20.05
CA ALA A 139 -10.51 -1.47 -21.50
C ALA A 139 -10.52 -2.96 -21.94
N CYS A 140 -10.42 -3.91 -21.01
CA CYS A 140 -10.49 -5.34 -21.32
C CYS A 140 -11.93 -5.81 -21.50
N ALA A 141 -12.15 -6.78 -22.38
CA ALA A 141 -13.44 -7.41 -22.61
C ALA A 141 -13.88 -8.35 -21.45
N CYS A 142 -12.92 -8.83 -20.66
CA CYS A 142 -13.21 -9.65 -19.48
C CYS A 142 -13.85 -8.79 -18.36
N ASP A 143 -14.78 -9.38 -17.62
CA ASP A 143 -15.54 -8.65 -16.60
C ASP A 143 -14.71 -8.34 -15.33
N GLU A 144 -15.32 -7.63 -14.38
CA GLU A 144 -14.72 -7.24 -13.10
C GLU A 144 -14.40 -8.43 -12.18
N THR A 145 -15.04 -9.58 -12.41
CA THR A 145 -14.79 -10.82 -11.67
C THR A 145 -13.58 -11.58 -12.18
N CYS A 146 -13.03 -11.20 -13.33
CA CYS A 146 -11.81 -11.79 -13.89
C CYS A 146 -10.72 -12.02 -12.84
N ASP A 147 -10.16 -13.22 -12.82
CA ASP A 147 -9.15 -13.65 -11.86
C ASP A 147 -7.86 -12.80 -11.92
N ASN A 148 -7.62 -12.08 -13.02
CA ASN A 148 -6.48 -11.17 -13.19
C ASN A 148 -6.81 -9.71 -12.83
N ARG A 149 -7.57 -9.48 -11.75
CA ARG A 149 -7.99 -8.14 -11.27
C ARG A 149 -7.94 -8.03 -9.73
N ILE A 150 -6.95 -8.64 -9.08
CA ILE A 150 -6.83 -8.68 -7.61
C ILE A 150 -6.63 -7.28 -7.03
N VAL A 151 -5.61 -6.55 -7.46
CA VAL A 151 -5.29 -5.19 -6.99
C VAL A 151 -6.35 -4.19 -7.47
N ALA A 152 -6.79 -4.32 -8.73
CA ALA A 152 -7.81 -3.46 -9.32
C ALA A 152 -9.15 -3.45 -8.55
N ARG A 153 -9.46 -4.53 -7.83
CA ARG A 153 -10.67 -4.64 -6.99
C ARG A 153 -10.56 -3.93 -5.64
N GLY A 154 -9.41 -3.33 -5.34
CA GLY A 154 -9.16 -2.63 -4.09
C GLY A 154 -9.02 -3.57 -2.89
N ARG A 155 -8.76 -2.96 -1.73
CA ARG A 155 -8.49 -3.68 -0.48
C ARG A 155 -9.61 -4.67 -0.13
N ARG A 156 -9.22 -5.90 0.24
CA ARG A 156 -10.10 -6.94 0.79
C ARG A 156 -9.67 -7.45 2.17
N VAL A 157 -8.84 -6.67 2.85
CA VAL A 157 -8.35 -6.95 4.20
C VAL A 157 -8.89 -5.87 5.15
N PRO A 158 -9.56 -6.23 6.26
CA PRO A 158 -9.92 -5.24 7.27
C PRO A 158 -8.66 -4.75 7.99
N LEU A 159 -8.54 -3.43 8.12
CA LEU A 159 -7.35 -2.80 8.71
C LEU A 159 -7.68 -2.06 10.00
N GLN A 160 -6.68 -1.94 10.86
CA GLN A 160 -6.75 -1.18 12.09
C GLN A 160 -5.50 -0.32 12.22
N VAL A 161 -5.68 0.99 12.07
CA VAL A 161 -4.68 1.98 12.45
C VAL A 161 -4.63 2.03 13.98
N PHE A 162 -3.44 1.88 14.56
CA PHE A 162 -3.27 1.83 16.00
C PHE A 162 -2.04 2.61 16.45
N ARG A 163 -2.06 3.10 17.69
CA ARG A 163 -0.88 3.71 18.29
C ARG A 163 0.15 2.64 18.68
N THR A 164 1.33 2.68 18.08
CA THR A 164 2.48 1.83 18.47
C THR A 164 3.14 2.35 19.75
N GLU A 165 4.04 1.57 20.34
CA GLU A 165 4.73 1.98 21.57
C GLU A 165 5.75 3.11 21.34
N ASN A 166 6.44 3.12 20.19
CA ASN A 166 7.59 4.00 19.94
C ASN A 166 7.76 4.46 18.48
N ARG A 167 6.88 4.09 17.54
CA ARG A 167 7.00 4.35 16.09
C ARG A 167 5.77 5.07 15.52
N GLY A 168 5.24 6.07 16.22
CA GLY A 168 4.05 6.77 15.71
C GLY A 168 2.79 5.89 15.66
N TRP A 169 1.97 6.13 14.64
CA TRP A 169 0.86 5.27 14.28
C TRP A 169 1.36 4.11 13.43
N GLY A 170 0.72 2.95 13.55
CA GLY A 170 1.00 1.75 12.78
C GLY A 170 -0.30 1.15 12.25
N VAL A 171 -0.20 0.11 11.43
CA VAL A 171 -1.37 -0.63 10.95
C VAL A 171 -1.23 -2.10 11.31
N ARG A 172 -2.35 -2.73 11.65
CA ARG A 172 -2.47 -4.18 11.83
C ARG A 172 -3.80 -4.67 11.27
N SER A 173 -3.98 -5.98 11.14
CA SER A 173 -5.28 -6.58 10.85
C SER A 173 -5.79 -7.41 12.03
N LYS A 174 -7.11 -7.50 12.19
CA LYS A 174 -7.76 -8.37 13.20
C LYS A 174 -7.95 -9.80 12.69
N VAL A 175 -7.75 -10.04 11.40
CA VAL A 175 -7.89 -11.36 10.76
C VAL A 175 -6.52 -11.85 10.31
N PRO A 176 -6.32 -13.17 10.14
CA PRO A 176 -5.09 -13.68 9.55
C PRO A 176 -4.97 -13.24 8.08
N ILE A 177 -3.76 -12.97 7.62
CA ILE A 177 -3.44 -12.65 6.22
C ILE A 177 -2.47 -13.72 5.73
N LYS A 178 -2.72 -14.29 4.57
CA LYS A 178 -1.87 -15.34 4.00
C LYS A 178 -0.69 -14.76 3.24
N ALA A 179 0.39 -15.54 3.15
CA ALA A 179 1.47 -15.26 2.20
C ALA A 179 0.90 -15.07 0.78
N GLY A 180 1.34 -14.02 0.11
CA GLY A 180 0.88 -13.59 -1.21
C GLY A 180 -0.45 -12.84 -1.24
N ALA A 181 -1.15 -12.63 -0.11
CA ALA A 181 -2.38 -11.86 -0.14
C ALA A 181 -2.13 -10.37 -0.39
N PHE A 182 -2.92 -9.75 -1.27
CA PHE A 182 -2.95 -8.31 -1.46
C PHE A 182 -3.53 -7.61 -0.21
N ILE A 183 -2.84 -6.59 0.28
CA ILE A 183 -3.21 -5.86 1.50
C ILE A 183 -3.86 -4.52 1.15
N ASP A 184 -3.12 -3.60 0.53
CA ASP A 184 -3.61 -2.29 0.10
C ASP A 184 -2.61 -1.66 -0.90
N CYS A 185 -2.98 -0.57 -1.57
CA CYS A 185 -2.04 0.24 -2.34
C CYS A 185 -1.46 1.38 -1.49
N TYR A 186 -0.22 1.80 -1.77
CA TYR A 186 0.25 3.12 -1.38
C TYR A 186 -0.39 4.17 -2.28
N ILE A 187 -1.26 5.01 -1.72
CA ILE A 187 -2.02 6.01 -2.46
C ILE A 187 -1.85 7.38 -1.83
N GLY A 188 -1.95 8.42 -2.65
CA GLY A 188 -1.74 9.80 -2.23
C GLY A 188 -1.98 10.80 -3.36
N GLU A 189 -1.39 11.97 -3.23
CA GLU A 189 -1.30 12.93 -4.34
C GLU A 189 -0.18 12.47 -5.28
N ILE A 190 -0.50 12.20 -6.55
CA ILE A 190 0.53 11.92 -7.56
C ILE A 190 0.99 13.26 -8.13
N ILE A 191 2.27 13.55 -7.94
CA ILE A 191 2.93 14.82 -8.28
C ILE A 191 4.14 14.57 -9.17
N THR A 192 4.61 15.61 -9.84
CA THR A 192 5.86 15.59 -10.60
C THR A 192 7.08 15.55 -9.66
N ALA A 193 8.22 15.05 -10.14
CA ALA A 193 9.48 15.08 -9.40
C ALA A 193 9.85 16.52 -8.96
N GLN A 194 9.66 17.50 -9.84
CA GLN A 194 9.90 18.92 -9.53
C GLN A 194 9.03 19.43 -8.37
N GLU A 195 7.75 19.04 -8.32
CA GLU A 195 6.86 19.41 -7.21
C GLU A 195 7.26 18.68 -5.92
N ALA A 196 7.70 17.42 -6.01
CA ALA A 196 8.20 16.66 -4.86
C ALA A 196 9.45 17.32 -4.25
N ASP A 197 10.40 17.76 -5.09
CA ASP A 197 11.59 18.49 -4.65
C ASP A 197 11.22 19.81 -3.97
N ARG A 198 10.29 20.57 -4.57
CA ARG A 198 9.77 21.81 -3.96
C ARG A 198 9.13 21.56 -2.59
N ARG A 199 8.38 20.47 -2.43
CA ARG A 199 7.78 20.08 -1.14
C ARG A 199 8.84 19.67 -0.12
N ARG A 200 9.88 18.93 -0.54
CA ARG A 200 11.02 18.54 0.29
C ARG A 200 11.76 19.77 0.83
N ASP A 201 12.07 20.74 -0.02
CA ASP A 201 12.73 21.98 0.37
C ASP A 201 11.91 22.76 1.41
N ASN A 202 10.59 22.84 1.20
CA ASN A 202 9.68 23.49 2.14
C ASN A 202 9.57 22.75 3.48
N ALA A 203 9.61 21.42 3.48
CA ALA A 203 9.60 20.61 4.70
C ALA A 203 10.87 20.85 5.53
N ILE A 204 12.04 20.92 4.88
CA ILE A 204 13.32 21.23 5.51
C ILE A 204 13.27 22.61 6.19
N ILE A 205 12.76 23.63 5.48
CA ILE A 205 12.62 25.00 6.01
C ILE A 205 11.66 25.03 7.22
N SER A 206 10.54 24.31 7.12
CA SER A 206 9.51 24.25 8.17
C SER A 206 9.81 23.27 9.30
N ARG A 207 10.94 22.55 9.25
CA ARG A 207 11.34 21.49 10.20
C ARG A 207 10.27 20.41 10.36
N ARG A 208 9.50 20.14 9.31
CA ARG A 208 8.61 18.97 9.26
C ARG A 208 9.48 17.73 9.07
N LYS A 209 9.32 16.76 9.97
CA LYS A 209 10.15 15.55 10.01
C LYS A 209 9.69 14.47 9.05
N ASP A 210 8.38 14.39 8.83
CA ASP A 210 7.80 13.27 8.10
C ASP A 210 7.51 13.71 6.66
N LEU A 211 8.23 13.11 5.70
CA LEU A 211 7.92 13.20 4.27
C LEU A 211 7.46 11.82 3.81
N TYR A 212 6.23 11.74 3.32
CA TYR A 212 5.61 10.51 2.85
C TYR A 212 5.67 10.43 1.33
N LEU A 213 6.88 10.49 0.78
CA LEU A 213 7.13 10.51 -0.66
C LEU A 213 7.57 9.12 -1.15
N PHE A 214 6.91 8.60 -2.17
CA PHE A 214 7.24 7.33 -2.81
C PHE A 214 7.38 7.49 -4.31
N ASN A 215 8.54 7.16 -4.87
CA ASN A 215 8.76 7.24 -6.32
C ASN A 215 8.04 6.10 -7.06
N ILE A 216 7.49 6.41 -8.22
CA ILE A 216 6.89 5.46 -9.17
C ILE A 216 7.94 5.13 -10.25
N ASP A 217 9.04 4.50 -9.84
CA ASP A 217 10.29 4.42 -10.63
C ASP A 217 10.56 3.05 -11.29
N LYS A 218 9.70 2.05 -11.08
CA LYS A 218 9.91 0.68 -11.59
C LYS A 218 10.23 0.61 -13.09
N PHE A 219 9.62 1.49 -13.88
CA PHE A 219 9.76 1.53 -15.34
C PHE A 219 10.53 2.75 -15.84
N THR A 220 11.10 3.58 -14.95
CA THR A 220 11.93 4.70 -15.37
C THR A 220 13.20 4.18 -16.01
N ASP A 221 13.39 4.53 -17.28
CA ASP A 221 14.53 4.13 -18.08
C ASP A 221 14.87 5.27 -19.07
N PRO A 222 16.00 5.98 -18.88
CA PRO A 222 16.44 7.06 -19.76
C PRO A 222 16.58 6.64 -21.23
N ASP A 223 16.83 5.36 -21.49
CA ASP A 223 17.02 4.80 -22.83
C ASP A 223 15.73 4.19 -23.41
N SER A 224 14.61 4.31 -22.71
CA SER A 224 13.32 3.78 -23.16
C SER A 224 12.86 4.40 -24.48
N LEU A 225 12.26 3.57 -25.34
CA LEU A 225 11.57 4.04 -26.54
C LEU A 225 10.25 4.75 -26.22
N ASP A 226 9.66 4.45 -25.06
CA ASP A 226 8.49 5.14 -24.53
C ASP A 226 8.94 6.43 -23.83
N GLU A 227 8.57 7.58 -24.40
CA GLU A 227 8.99 8.89 -23.91
C GLU A 227 8.50 9.17 -22.48
N THR A 228 7.38 8.56 -22.07
CA THR A 228 6.81 8.72 -20.73
C THR A 228 7.66 8.05 -19.65
N LEU A 229 8.57 7.15 -20.04
CA LEU A 229 9.47 6.41 -19.15
C LEU A 229 10.88 7.00 -19.07
N ARG A 230 11.25 7.91 -19.97
CA ARG A 230 12.60 8.51 -20.02
C ARG A 230 12.86 9.60 -18.98
N GLY A 231 11.80 10.26 -18.50
CA GLY A 231 11.88 11.37 -17.56
C GLY A 231 12.01 10.94 -16.10
N ASP A 232 12.13 11.91 -15.21
CA ASP A 232 12.05 11.66 -13.77
C ASP A 232 10.70 11.01 -13.42
N PRO A 233 10.69 10.01 -12.52
CA PRO A 233 9.45 9.33 -12.14
C PRO A 233 8.49 10.30 -11.47
N TYR A 234 7.19 10.01 -11.60
CA TYR A 234 6.20 10.60 -10.72
C TYR A 234 6.39 10.13 -9.28
N VAL A 235 5.84 10.90 -8.34
CA VAL A 235 5.97 10.64 -6.91
C VAL A 235 4.57 10.64 -6.28
N ILE A 236 4.30 9.67 -5.41
CA ILE A 236 3.12 9.65 -4.55
C ILE A 236 3.45 10.34 -3.24
N ASP A 237 2.74 11.42 -2.93
CA ASP A 237 2.81 12.13 -1.65
C ASP A 237 1.61 11.78 -0.76
N GLY A 238 1.89 11.08 0.34
CA GLY A 238 0.91 10.66 1.35
C GLY A 238 0.83 11.55 2.60
N GLU A 239 1.43 12.75 2.57
CA GLU A 239 1.46 13.67 3.72
C GLU A 239 0.05 14.10 4.14
N PHE A 240 -0.70 14.71 3.23
CA PHE A 240 -2.01 15.31 3.52
C PHE A 240 -3.20 14.48 3.04
N TYR A 241 -3.03 13.70 1.97
CA TYR A 241 -4.09 12.84 1.43
C TYR A 241 -3.50 11.45 1.24
N ALA A 242 -4.06 10.43 1.91
CA ALA A 242 -3.60 9.06 1.70
C ALA A 242 -4.63 8.01 2.16
N GLY A 243 -4.33 6.75 1.86
CA GLY A 243 -4.98 5.59 2.48
C GLY A 243 -4.37 5.24 3.85
N PRO A 244 -4.80 4.13 4.47
CA PRO A 244 -4.20 3.65 5.71
C PRO A 244 -2.73 3.21 5.52
N SER A 245 -2.31 2.91 4.29
CA SER A 245 -0.95 2.48 3.96
C SER A 245 0.14 3.50 4.30
N ARG A 246 -0.17 4.80 4.41
CA ARG A 246 0.79 5.82 4.88
C ARG A 246 1.35 5.51 6.28
N PHE A 247 0.59 4.77 7.08
CA PHE A 247 0.92 4.41 8.46
C PHE A 247 1.62 3.05 8.56
N PHE A 248 1.98 2.41 7.45
CA PHE A 248 2.80 1.20 7.49
C PHE A 248 4.22 1.57 7.92
N ASN A 249 4.67 0.99 9.02
CA ASN A 249 6.00 1.27 9.56
C ASN A 249 7.07 0.39 8.93
N HIS A 250 8.32 0.83 9.08
CA HIS A 250 9.47 0.04 8.71
C HIS A 250 9.70 -1.16 9.64
N SER A 251 10.17 -2.27 9.06
CA SER A 251 10.88 -3.34 9.75
C SER A 251 12.01 -3.92 8.88
N CYS A 252 13.14 -4.27 9.48
CA CYS A 252 14.22 -5.01 8.80
C CYS A 252 13.86 -6.50 8.61
N GLU A 253 12.94 -7.02 9.41
CA GLU A 253 12.27 -8.31 9.22
C GLU A 253 10.80 -7.99 8.85
N ALA A 254 10.60 -7.47 7.65
CA ALA A 254 9.30 -7.09 7.13
C ALA A 254 8.43 -8.32 6.82
N ASN A 255 7.10 -8.15 6.90
CA ASN A 255 6.12 -9.20 6.59
C ASN A 255 5.31 -8.93 5.31
N MET A 256 5.56 -7.79 4.67
CA MET A 256 5.00 -7.42 3.37
C MET A 256 6.02 -6.66 2.53
N ARG A 257 5.80 -6.65 1.22
CA ARG A 257 6.62 -5.93 0.23
C ARG A 257 5.74 -5.21 -0.79
N ILE A 258 6.32 -4.22 -1.46
CA ILE A 258 5.67 -3.48 -2.54
C ILE A 258 5.96 -4.20 -3.86
N PHE A 259 4.91 -4.36 -4.66
CA PHE A 259 4.97 -4.82 -6.03
C PHE A 259 4.40 -3.75 -6.95
N ALA A 260 5.11 -3.45 -8.03
CA ALA A 260 4.59 -2.62 -9.09
C ALA A 260 3.49 -3.38 -9.83
N ARG A 261 2.26 -2.87 -9.79
CA ARG A 261 1.14 -3.44 -10.55
C ARG A 261 0.77 -2.50 -11.70
N VAL A 262 0.77 -3.04 -12.91
CA VAL A 262 0.37 -2.35 -14.14
C VAL A 262 -1.01 -2.85 -14.52
N GLY A 263 -1.97 -1.93 -14.63
CA GLY A 263 -3.27 -2.21 -15.23
C GLY A 263 -3.25 -1.97 -16.72
N ASP A 264 -2.94 -0.74 -17.11
CA ASP A 264 -2.85 -0.35 -18.51
C ASP A 264 -1.38 -0.24 -18.93
N TYR A 265 -1.02 -0.92 -20.01
CA TYR A 265 0.34 -0.87 -20.57
C TYR A 265 0.78 0.52 -20.99
N SER A 266 -0.16 1.37 -21.38
CA SER A 266 0.11 2.77 -21.73
C SER A 266 0.35 3.67 -20.50
N GLU A 267 0.12 3.16 -19.29
CA GLU A 267 0.27 3.89 -18.03
C GLU A 267 1.35 3.25 -17.11
N LYS A 268 2.40 2.65 -17.68
CA LYS A 268 3.54 2.08 -16.91
C LYS A 268 4.20 3.10 -15.98
N ASN A 269 4.26 4.37 -16.38
CA ASN A 269 4.76 5.49 -15.56
C ASN A 269 3.84 5.87 -14.38
N LEU A 270 2.62 5.31 -14.32
CA LEU A 270 1.61 5.53 -13.28
C LEU A 270 1.16 4.20 -12.64
N HIS A 271 2.03 3.20 -12.63
CA HIS A 271 1.76 1.90 -12.01
C HIS A 271 1.44 2.03 -10.52
N ASP A 272 0.66 1.08 -10.00
CA ASP A 272 0.28 1.02 -8.60
C ASP A 272 1.43 0.48 -7.75
N LEU A 273 1.61 1.04 -6.54
CA LEU A 273 2.48 0.49 -5.51
C LEU A 273 1.65 -0.41 -4.58
N ALA A 274 1.56 -1.70 -4.91
CA ALA A 274 0.68 -2.64 -4.23
C ALA A 274 1.41 -3.43 -3.14
N PHE A 275 0.92 -3.40 -1.90
CA PHE A 275 1.47 -4.20 -0.81
C PHE A 275 0.91 -5.62 -0.84
N PHE A 276 1.81 -6.60 -0.82
CA PHE A 276 1.49 -8.01 -0.66
C PHE A 276 2.22 -8.60 0.54
N ALA A 277 1.55 -9.48 1.28
CA ALA A 277 2.18 -10.25 2.34
C ALA A 277 3.23 -11.20 1.74
N ILE A 278 4.40 -11.31 2.37
CA ILE A 278 5.46 -12.26 1.96
C ILE A 278 5.55 -13.48 2.88
N GLU A 279 4.75 -13.49 3.93
CA GLU A 279 4.59 -14.61 4.87
C GLU A 279 3.15 -14.63 5.41
N ASP A 280 2.78 -15.72 6.10
CA ASP A 280 1.52 -15.77 6.83
C ASP A 280 1.56 -14.84 8.05
N ILE A 281 0.70 -13.83 8.07
CA ILE A 281 0.63 -12.82 9.11
C ILE A 281 -0.50 -13.18 10.08
N ARG A 282 -0.15 -13.36 11.35
CA ARG A 282 -1.13 -13.63 12.42
C ARG A 282 -1.98 -12.41 12.75
N PRO A 283 -3.23 -12.59 13.22
CA PRO A 283 -4.05 -11.50 13.73
C PRO A 283 -3.29 -10.65 14.75
N MET A 284 -3.53 -9.34 14.69
CA MET A 284 -2.97 -8.32 15.57
C MET A 284 -1.46 -8.10 15.44
N THR A 285 -0.80 -8.75 14.46
CA THR A 285 0.58 -8.45 14.08
C THR A 285 0.63 -7.13 13.32
N GLU A 286 1.61 -6.27 13.63
CA GLU A 286 1.82 -5.03 12.88
C GLU A 286 2.27 -5.35 11.44
N LEU A 287 1.71 -4.62 10.47
CA LEU A 287 2.05 -4.70 9.07
C LEU A 287 3.22 -3.75 8.81
N THR A 288 4.32 -4.30 8.33
CA THR A 288 5.58 -3.56 8.15
C THR A 288 6.30 -3.98 6.87
N PHE A 289 6.91 -3.01 6.21
CA PHE A 289 7.70 -3.24 4.99
C PHE A 289 9.12 -2.68 5.15
N ASP A 290 10.03 -3.09 4.28
CA ASP A 290 11.37 -2.51 4.25
C ASP A 290 11.34 -1.23 3.40
N TYR A 291 11.66 -0.08 4.00
CA TYR A 291 11.57 1.23 3.33
C TYR A 291 12.60 1.37 2.20
N VAL A 292 13.69 0.61 2.28
CA VAL A 292 14.80 0.67 1.32
C VAL A 292 14.95 -0.64 0.53
N ASP A 293 14.02 -1.60 0.70
CA ASP A 293 14.05 -2.91 0.01
C ASP A 293 15.42 -3.60 0.11
N GLY A 294 16.03 -3.57 1.30
CA GLY A 294 17.33 -4.18 1.58
C GLY A 294 18.55 -3.44 1.01
N LYS A 295 18.37 -2.27 0.38
CA LYS A 295 19.49 -1.39 0.01
C LYS A 295 20.05 -0.74 1.27
N ASP A 296 21.14 -1.29 1.78
CA ASP A 296 21.94 -0.70 2.86
C ASP A 296 23.19 -0.09 2.22
N ASP A 297 23.22 1.25 2.13
CA ASP A 297 24.35 1.97 1.56
C ASP A 297 25.59 1.96 2.49
N GLY A 298 25.50 1.31 3.67
CA GLY A 298 26.61 1.12 4.60
C GLY A 298 27.02 2.39 5.36
N GLU A 299 26.32 3.49 5.14
CA GLU A 299 26.48 4.74 5.89
C GLU A 299 25.60 4.73 7.16
N GLN A 300 26.06 5.41 8.22
CA GLN A 300 25.19 5.64 9.37
C GLN A 300 24.03 6.54 8.94
N GLY A 301 22.82 5.98 8.87
CA GLY A 301 21.63 6.76 8.58
C GLY A 301 21.38 7.87 9.61
N SER A 302 20.58 8.86 9.26
CA SER A 302 20.25 9.99 10.14
C SER A 302 19.28 9.61 11.27
N GLU A 303 18.54 8.50 11.12
CA GLU A 303 17.47 8.10 12.02
C GLU A 303 17.62 6.65 12.47
N LYS A 304 17.59 6.44 13.80
CA LYS A 304 17.73 5.11 14.40
C LYS A 304 16.50 4.26 14.13
N CYS A 305 16.70 3.03 13.65
CA CYS A 305 15.62 2.07 13.47
C CYS A 305 15.12 1.56 14.84
N LEU A 306 13.80 1.55 15.00
CA LEU A 306 13.11 1.11 16.22
C LEU A 306 12.23 -0.13 15.98
N CYS A 307 12.49 -0.91 14.93
CA CYS A 307 11.64 -2.04 14.53
C CYS A 307 11.65 -3.21 15.52
N GLY A 308 12.73 -3.36 16.32
CA GLY A 308 12.88 -4.44 17.29
C GLY A 308 13.22 -5.81 16.71
N ALA A 309 13.44 -5.91 15.39
CA ALA A 309 13.88 -7.13 14.72
C ALA A 309 15.25 -7.60 15.22
N LYS A 310 15.50 -8.92 15.18
CA LYS A 310 16.78 -9.49 15.63
C LYS A 310 17.90 -9.16 14.64
N SER A 311 17.60 -9.18 13.35
CA SER A 311 18.50 -8.78 12.26
C SER A 311 18.38 -7.29 11.91
N CYS A 312 18.01 -6.43 12.86
CA CYS A 312 17.91 -4.98 12.63
C CYS A 312 19.24 -4.38 12.16
N ARG A 313 19.20 -3.61 11.06
CA ARG A 313 20.36 -2.90 10.48
C ARG A 313 20.80 -1.68 11.30
N GLY A 314 20.01 -1.27 12.28
CA GLY A 314 20.31 -0.18 13.21
C GLY A 314 19.81 1.20 12.77
N TRP A 315 19.74 1.44 11.46
CA TRP A 315 19.27 2.70 10.87
C TRP A 315 18.01 2.47 10.03
N LEU A 316 17.14 3.49 9.98
CA LEU A 316 15.84 3.42 9.31
C LEU A 316 15.96 3.42 7.78
N TRP A 317 16.98 4.10 7.28
CA TRP A 317 17.32 4.29 5.88
C TRP A 317 18.63 3.55 5.60
#